data_AF-A0A8J2JYM5-F1
#
_entry.id   AF-A0A8J2JYM5-F1
#
_cell.length_a   1.000
_cell.length_b   1.000
_cell.length_c   1.000
_cell.angle_alpha   90.00
_cell.angle_beta   90.00
_cell.angle_gamma   90.00
#
_symmetry.space_group_name_H-M   'P 1'
#
loop_
_entity.id
_entity.type
_entity.pdbx_description
1 polymer ?
#
loop_
_entity_poly.entity_id
_entity_poly.type
_entity_poly.pdbx_seq_one_letter_code
_entity_poly.pdbx_strand_id
1 'polypeptide(L)'
;QSQYNFKRVEFPWFRTKFLRSISVGGKAEKKNLGILREFVYQIIEERKKAYKQEKQEGVSLGGIDESNASSMNRRLTFLDHLIEIQSTTETSLTDQDIYDETATFTFEGHDTTASGLTWSLYLLSKHQQYQ
;
A
#
# COMPACT_ATOMS: atom_id res chain seq x y z
N GLN A 1 14.91 -8.43 -15.17
CA GLN A 1 15.78 -8.48 -13.97
C GLN A 1 17.12 -9.25 -14.10
N SER A 2 17.30 -10.21 -15.01
CA SER A 2 18.43 -11.17 -14.97
C SER A 2 19.85 -10.55 -15.06
N GLN A 3 20.02 -9.46 -15.81
CA GLN A 3 21.36 -8.87 -16.07
C GLN A 3 21.93 -8.08 -14.87
N TYR A 4 21.08 -7.65 -13.93
CA TYR A 4 21.50 -6.86 -12.77
C TYR A 4 21.98 -7.71 -11.59
N ASN A 5 21.49 -8.94 -11.48
CA ASN A 5 21.88 -9.86 -10.41
C ASN A 5 23.27 -10.46 -10.64
N PHE A 6 23.65 -10.68 -11.91
CA PHE A 6 24.97 -11.22 -12.26
C PHE A 6 26.11 -10.28 -11.84
N LYS A 7 25.95 -8.97 -12.09
CA LYS A 7 26.94 -7.94 -11.73
C LYS A 7 27.14 -7.74 -10.22
N ARG A 8 26.22 -8.23 -9.38
CA ARG A 8 26.34 -8.16 -7.91
C ARG A 8 27.27 -9.24 -7.34
N VAL A 9 27.42 -10.36 -8.05
CA VAL A 9 28.27 -11.48 -7.64
C VAL A 9 29.72 -11.22 -8.06
N GLU A 10 29.95 -10.65 -9.24
CA GLU A 10 31.29 -10.39 -9.78
C GLU A 10 32.04 -9.22 -9.13
N PHE A 11 31.34 -8.20 -8.60
CA PHE A 11 31.98 -6.98 -8.11
C PHE A 11 31.57 -6.65 -6.66
N PRO A 12 32.29 -7.20 -5.64
CA PRO A 12 31.99 -7.00 -4.22
C PRO A 12 31.91 -5.52 -3.79
N TRP A 13 32.62 -4.64 -4.51
CA TRP A 13 32.65 -3.19 -4.30
C TRP A 13 31.28 -2.52 -4.44
N PHE A 14 30.38 -3.07 -5.29
CA PHE A 14 29.01 -2.56 -5.49
C PHE A 14 28.08 -2.73 -4.27
N ARG A 15 28.54 -3.40 -3.19
CA ARG A 15 27.84 -3.44 -1.89
C ARG A 15 28.02 -2.19 -1.05
N THR A 16 29.01 -1.35 -1.36
CA THR A 16 29.26 -0.12 -0.57
C THR A 16 28.18 0.93 -0.87
N LYS A 17 27.54 1.47 0.19
CA LYS A 17 26.41 2.42 0.09
C LYS A 17 26.74 3.64 -0.80
N PHE A 18 28.02 4.05 -0.82
CA PHE A 18 28.52 5.19 -1.58
C PHE A 18 28.44 4.95 -3.11
N LEU A 19 28.95 3.83 -3.61
CA LEU A 19 28.95 3.52 -5.04
C LEU A 19 27.53 3.29 -5.58
N ARG A 20 26.62 2.73 -4.75
CA ARG A 20 25.20 2.62 -5.08
C ARG A 20 24.51 3.98 -5.21
N SER A 21 24.85 4.94 -4.33
CA SER A 21 24.23 6.28 -4.37
C SER A 21 24.66 7.12 -5.58
N ILE A 22 25.83 6.84 -6.17
CA ILE A 22 26.35 7.56 -7.33
C ILE A 22 25.87 6.93 -8.65
N SER A 23 25.58 5.63 -8.63
CA SER A 23 25.04 4.91 -9.78
C SER A 23 23.70 5.51 -10.25
N VAL A 24 23.55 5.64 -11.57
CA VAL A 24 22.32 6.11 -12.24
C VAL A 24 21.09 5.31 -11.79
N GLY A 25 21.25 4.00 -11.57
CA GLY A 25 20.18 3.13 -11.06
C GLY A 25 19.71 3.50 -9.65
N GLY A 26 20.64 3.86 -8.74
CA GLY A 26 20.29 4.27 -7.38
C GLY A 26 19.58 5.63 -7.32
N LYS A 27 19.88 6.53 -8.26
CA LYS A 27 19.16 7.81 -8.41
C LYS A 27 17.72 7.62 -8.91
N ALA A 28 17.52 6.73 -9.89
CA ALA A 28 16.20 6.40 -10.40
C ALA A 28 15.31 5.72 -9.34
N GLU A 29 15.86 4.77 -8.59
CA GLU A 29 15.18 4.09 -7.49
C GLU A 29 14.73 5.07 -6.41
N LYS A 30 15.61 5.99 -5.98
CA LYS A 30 15.25 7.06 -5.02
C LYS A 30 14.11 7.94 -5.51
N LYS A 31 14.10 8.30 -6.81
CA LYS A 31 13.00 9.10 -7.39
C LYS A 31 11.67 8.34 -7.34
N ASN A 32 11.68 7.07 -7.73
CA ASN A 32 10.46 6.24 -7.72
C ASN A 32 9.93 6.03 -6.30
N LEU A 33 10.82 5.75 -5.33
CA LEU A 33 10.45 5.67 -3.92
C LEU A 33 9.91 6.99 -3.39
N GLY A 34 10.42 8.13 -3.87
CA GLY A 34 9.87 9.45 -3.54
C GLY A 34 8.42 9.63 -4.01
N ILE A 35 8.11 9.20 -5.23
CA ILE A 35 6.74 9.25 -5.77
C ILE A 35 5.80 8.33 -4.98
N LEU A 36 6.24 7.11 -4.68
CA LEU A 36 5.45 6.16 -3.89
C LEU A 36 5.19 6.68 -2.48
N ARG A 37 6.22 7.26 -1.85
CA ARG A 37 6.11 7.88 -0.53
C ARG A 37 5.08 9.00 -0.52
N GLU A 38 5.15 9.90 -1.50
CA GLU A 38 4.19 11.01 -1.65
C GLU A 38 2.76 10.49 -1.82
N PHE A 39 2.57 9.51 -2.71
CA PHE A 39 1.27 8.90 -2.96
C PHE A 39 0.65 8.27 -1.70
N VAL A 40 1.43 7.50 -0.94
CA VAL A 40 0.95 6.87 0.31
C VAL A 40 0.58 7.93 1.35
N TYR A 41 1.39 8.98 1.52
CA TYR A 41 1.05 10.07 2.44
C TYR A 41 -0.23 10.81 2.04
N GLN A 42 -0.43 11.04 0.74
CA GLN A 42 -1.66 11.65 0.24
C GLN A 42 -2.90 10.84 0.62
N ILE A 43 -2.87 9.52 0.40
CA ILE A 43 -3.98 8.61 0.79
C ILE A 43 -4.24 8.68 2.29
N ILE A 44 -3.19 8.61 3.12
CA ILE A 44 -3.32 8.63 4.58
C ILE A 44 -3.92 9.96 5.05
N GLU A 45 -3.44 11.09 4.52
CA GLU A 45 -3.93 12.44 4.84
C GLU A 45 -5.40 12.62 4.46
N GLU A 46 -5.78 12.23 3.25
CA GLU A 46 -7.15 12.29 2.78
C GLU A 46 -8.06 11.44 3.65
N ARG A 47 -7.66 10.21 3.98
CA ARG A 47 -8.48 9.33 4.81
C ARG A 47 -8.58 9.82 6.25
N LYS A 48 -7.50 10.33 6.85
CA LYS A 48 -7.55 10.93 8.20
C LYS A 48 -8.50 12.13 8.26
N LYS A 49 -8.58 12.94 7.19
CA LYS A 49 -9.52 14.08 7.11
C LYS A 49 -10.97 13.60 7.01
N ALA A 50 -11.24 12.67 6.09
CA ALA A 50 -12.56 12.06 5.94
C ALA A 50 -13.03 11.40 7.25
N TYR A 51 -12.15 10.63 7.91
CA TYR A 51 -12.44 9.95 9.17
C TYR A 51 -12.86 10.93 10.28
N LYS A 52 -12.18 12.08 10.40
CA LYS A 52 -12.53 13.11 11.39
C LYS A 52 -13.87 13.77 11.09
N GLN A 53 -14.17 14.04 9.82
CA GLN A 53 -15.45 14.61 9.39
C GLN A 53 -16.60 13.63 9.67
N GLU A 54 -16.47 12.38 9.23
CA GLU A 54 -17.48 11.33 9.45
C GLU A 54 -17.75 11.10 10.95
N LYS A 55 -16.71 11.12 11.80
CA LYS A 55 -16.84 10.99 13.26
C LYS A 55 -17.55 12.18 13.91
N GLN A 56 -17.38 13.40 13.39
CA GLN A 56 -18.06 14.60 13.89
C GLN A 56 -19.53 14.66 13.46
N GLU A 57 -19.82 14.25 12.24
CA GLU A 57 -21.17 14.26 11.67
C GLU A 57 -22.04 13.09 12.17
N GLY A 58 -21.46 12.16 12.96
CA GLY A 58 -22.14 10.95 13.41
C GLY A 58 -22.50 10.00 12.27
N VAL A 59 -21.92 10.23 11.08
CA VAL A 59 -22.13 9.43 9.87
C VAL A 59 -21.36 8.11 10.01
N SER A 60 -21.96 7.05 9.47
CA SER A 60 -21.39 5.70 9.58
C SER A 60 -20.06 5.59 8.82
N LEU A 61 -18.96 5.42 9.57
CA LEU A 61 -17.64 5.04 9.05
C LEU A 61 -17.68 3.59 8.57
N GLY A 62 -17.53 3.34 7.26
CA GLY A 62 -17.38 2.00 6.71
C GLY A 62 -18.02 1.80 5.34
N GLY A 63 -17.51 0.84 4.58
CA GLY A 63 -17.97 0.50 3.23
C GLY A 63 -19.42 0.01 3.16
N ILE A 64 -19.89 -0.17 1.92
CA ILE A 64 -21.28 -0.53 1.56
C ILE A 64 -21.70 -1.84 2.26
N ASP A 65 -22.53 -1.74 3.29
CA ASP A 65 -23.37 -2.84 3.76
C ASP A 65 -24.84 -2.37 3.70
N GLU A 66 -25.56 -2.85 2.68
CA GLU A 66 -27.02 -2.89 2.62
C GLU A 66 -27.54 -3.95 3.60
N SER A 67 -27.54 -3.71 4.91
CA SER A 67 -28.56 -4.28 5.80
C SER A 67 -28.42 -3.79 7.23
N ASN A 68 -29.56 -3.44 7.80
CA ASN A 68 -29.77 -2.79 9.08
C ASN A 68 -29.10 -3.44 10.31
N ALA A 69 -28.95 -2.57 11.31
CA ALA A 69 -29.09 -2.85 12.74
C ALA A 69 -27.85 -3.30 13.51
N SER A 70 -26.91 -2.38 13.70
CA SER A 70 -26.51 -1.87 15.03
C SER A 70 -25.23 -1.07 14.88
N SER A 71 -25.08 -0.01 15.65
CA SER A 71 -23.83 0.76 15.77
C SER A 71 -22.61 -0.07 16.24
N MET A 72 -22.81 -1.36 16.53
CA MET A 72 -21.82 -2.30 17.07
C MET A 72 -21.10 -3.16 16.03
N ASN A 73 -21.62 -3.32 14.80
CA ASN A 73 -21.03 -4.18 13.77
C ASN A 73 -20.68 -3.39 12.49
N ARG A 74 -19.92 -2.31 12.62
CA ARG A 74 -19.42 -1.57 11.45
C ARG A 74 -18.14 -2.20 10.94
N ARG A 75 -18.08 -2.47 9.63
CA ARG A 75 -16.88 -2.98 8.97
C ARG A 75 -15.96 -1.82 8.60
N LEU A 76 -14.96 -1.58 9.45
CA LEU A 76 -13.93 -0.59 9.18
C LEU A 76 -13.05 -1.05 8.02
N THR A 77 -12.58 -0.09 7.22
CA THR A 77 -11.54 -0.38 6.23
C THR A 77 -10.20 -0.57 6.94
N PHE A 78 -9.22 -1.15 6.24
CA PHE A 78 -7.87 -1.35 6.78
C PHE A 78 -7.27 -0.06 7.37
N LEU A 79 -7.33 1.05 6.63
CA LEU A 79 -6.82 2.34 7.10
C LEU A 79 -7.62 2.89 8.29
N ASP A 80 -8.93 2.69 8.32
CA ASP A 80 -9.76 3.16 9.43
C ASP A 80 -9.42 2.42 10.73
N HIS A 81 -9.11 1.13 10.65
CA HIS A 81 -8.61 0.37 11.80
C HIS A 81 -7.29 0.96 12.34
N LEU A 82 -6.32 1.26 11.46
CA LEU A 82 -5.06 1.85 11.89
C LEU A 82 -5.26 3.23 12.54
N ILE A 83 -6.14 4.06 11.98
CA ILE A 83 -6.49 5.38 12.54
C ILE A 83 -7.20 5.23 13.89
N GLU A 84 -8.11 4.27 14.03
CA GLU A 84 -8.82 4.01 15.29
C GLU A 84 -7.86 3.57 16.39
N ILE A 85 -6.94 2.64 16.10
CA ILE A 85 -5.91 2.17 17.04
C ILE A 85 -5.01 3.32 17.48
N GLN A 86 -4.59 4.19 16.54
CA GLN A 86 -3.82 5.39 16.86
C GLN A 86 -4.56 6.30 17.85
N SER A 87 -5.88 6.40 17.76
CA SER A 87 -6.70 7.31 18.58
C SER A 87 -7.15 6.76 19.93
N THR A 88 -7.16 5.43 20.11
CA THR A 88 -7.85 4.77 21.24
C THR A 88 -6.91 4.12 22.26
N THR A 89 -5.72 3.68 21.84
CA THR A 89 -4.84 2.83 22.65
C THR A 89 -3.70 3.63 23.29
N GLU A 90 -3.31 3.27 24.53
CA GLU A 90 -2.14 3.86 25.23
C GLU A 90 -0.80 3.57 24.51
N THR A 91 -0.71 2.46 23.78
CA THR A 91 0.32 2.16 22.76
C THR A 91 -0.15 2.65 21.39
N SER A 92 -0.13 3.97 21.20
CA SER A 92 -0.54 4.62 19.95
C SER A 92 0.45 4.31 18.81
N LEU A 93 -0.07 3.89 17.66
CA LEU A 93 0.72 3.74 16.43
C LEU A 93 1.28 5.10 16.02
N THR A 94 2.57 5.14 15.64
CA THR A 94 3.15 6.35 15.08
C THR A 94 2.68 6.56 13.65
N ASP A 95 2.78 7.79 13.15
CA ASP A 95 2.48 8.07 11.74
C ASP A 95 3.40 7.30 10.78
N GLN A 96 4.59 6.93 11.24
CA GLN A 96 5.51 6.09 10.48
C GLN A 96 5.01 4.64 10.40
N ASP A 97 4.48 4.09 11.50
CA ASP A 97 3.92 2.73 11.52
C ASP A 97 2.70 2.63 10.58
N ILE A 98 1.80 3.62 10.63
CA ILE A 98 0.65 3.69 9.70
C ILE A 98 1.14 3.75 8.26
N TYR A 99 2.16 4.56 7.99
CA TYR A 99 2.75 4.66 6.65
C TYR A 99 3.35 3.33 6.19
N ASP A 100 4.15 2.66 7.03
CA ASP A 100 4.86 1.44 6.65
C ASP A 100 3.88 0.29 6.33
N GLU A 101 2.83 0.15 7.15
CA GLU A 101 1.77 -0.85 6.92
C GLU A 101 0.94 -0.52 5.67
N THR A 102 0.60 0.77 5.47
CA THR A 102 -0.15 1.21 4.28
C THR A 102 0.64 1.04 2.99
N ALA A 103 1.93 1.39 3.02
CA ALA A 103 2.81 1.26 1.87
C ALA A 103 2.98 -0.21 1.47
N THR A 104 3.16 -1.09 2.46
CA THR A 104 3.28 -2.54 2.24
C THR A 104 1.99 -3.11 1.65
N PHE A 105 0.84 -2.82 2.27
CA PHE A 105 -0.46 -3.30 1.77
C PHE A 105 -0.75 -2.84 0.34
N THR A 106 -0.48 -1.57 0.04
CA THR A 106 -0.72 -1.00 -1.30
C THR A 106 0.19 -1.60 -2.36
N PHE A 107 1.47 -1.80 -2.04
CA PHE A 107 2.45 -2.34 -2.97
C PHE A 107 2.21 -3.82 -3.26
N GLU A 108 2.08 -4.63 -2.20
CA GLU A 108 1.89 -6.07 -2.33
C GLU A 108 0.51 -6.40 -2.93
N GLY A 109 -0.54 -5.69 -2.51
CA GLY A 109 -1.89 -5.90 -3.02
C GLY A 109 -2.05 -5.54 -4.49
N HIS A 110 -1.42 -4.45 -4.95
CA HIS A 110 -1.53 -3.99 -6.34
C HIS A 110 -0.83 -4.94 -7.32
N ASP A 111 0.46 -5.21 -7.12
CA ASP A 111 1.27 -5.91 -8.12
C ASP A 111 0.88 -7.39 -8.25
N THR A 112 0.50 -8.02 -7.14
CA THR A 112 0.03 -9.42 -7.14
C THR A 112 -1.33 -9.55 -7.80
N THR A 113 -2.29 -8.68 -7.47
CA THR A 113 -3.63 -8.69 -8.08
C THR A 113 -3.58 -8.36 -9.57
N ALA A 114 -2.78 -7.36 -9.97
CA ALA A 114 -2.62 -7.00 -11.38
C ALA A 114 -2.05 -8.16 -12.19
N SER A 115 -1.03 -8.86 -11.66
CA SER A 115 -0.46 -10.04 -12.28
C SER A 115 -1.48 -11.19 -12.36
N GLY A 116 -2.21 -11.44 -11.27
CA GLY A 116 -3.27 -12.45 -11.21
C GLY A 116 -4.34 -12.20 -12.26
N LEU A 117 -4.90 -10.99 -12.30
CA LEU A 117 -5.90 -10.59 -13.28
C LEU A 117 -5.39 -10.70 -14.72
N THR A 118 -4.15 -10.29 -14.97
CA THR A 118 -3.54 -10.39 -16.31
C THR A 118 -3.50 -11.84 -16.78
N TRP A 119 -3.06 -12.76 -15.92
CA TRP A 119 -3.04 -14.19 -16.25
C TRP A 119 -4.43 -14.79 -16.36
N SER A 120 -5.36 -14.42 -15.48
CA SER A 120 -6.75 -14.85 -15.55
C SER A 120 -7.38 -14.45 -16.89
N LEU A 121 -7.26 -13.17 -17.27
CA LEU A 121 -7.78 -12.66 -18.55
C LEU A 121 -7.09 -13.32 -19.75
N TYR A 122 -5.78 -13.54 -19.68
CA TYR A 122 -5.05 -14.28 -20.70
C TYR A 122 -5.62 -15.69 -20.89
N LEU A 123 -5.83 -16.44 -19.80
CA LEU A 123 -6.38 -17.79 -19.86
C LEU A 123 -7.82 -17.80 -20.37
N LEU A 124 -8.66 -16.86 -19.94
CA LEU A 124 -10.03 -16.72 -20.43
C LEU A 124 -10.05 -16.47 -21.95
N SER A 125 -9.16 -15.61 -22.47
CA SER A 125 -9.07 -15.35 -23.91
C SER A 125 -8.66 -16.58 -24.74
N LYS A 126 -8.00 -17.56 -24.12
CA LYS A 126 -7.56 -18.81 -24.77
C LYS A 126 -8.57 -19.93 -24.64
N HIS A 127 -9.53 -19.82 -23.72
CA HIS A 127 -10.49 -20.86 -23.42
C HIS A 127 -11.91 -20.30 -23.36
N GLN A 128 -12.46 -19.93 -24.54
CA GLN A 128 -13.80 -19.36 -24.72
C GLN A 128 -14.93 -20.13 -24.01
N GLN A 129 -14.76 -21.44 -23.80
CA GLN A 129 -15.71 -22.30 -23.08
C GLN A 129 -15.86 -22.00 -21.58
N TYR A 130 -14.92 -21.22 -21.00
CA TYR A 130 -14.90 -20.83 -19.58
C TYR A 130 -15.02 -19.31 -19.39
N GLN A 131 -15.19 -18.56 -20.48
CA GLN A 131 -15.41 -17.11 -20.49
C GLN A 131 -16.88 -16.80 -20.26
#